data_AF-A0A327NI43-F1
#
_entry.id   AF-A0A327NI43-F1
#
_cell.length_a   1.000
_cell.length_b   1.000
_cell.length_c   1.000
_cell.angle_alpha   90.00
_cell.angle_beta   90.00
_cell.angle_gamma   90.00
#
_symmetry.space_group_name_H-M   'P 1'
#
loop_
_entity.id
_entity.type
_entity.pdbx_description
1 polymer ?
#
loop_
_entity_poly.entity_id
_entity_poly.type
_entity_poly.pdbx_seq_one_letter_code
_entity_poly.pdbx_strand_id
1 'polypeptide(L)'
;MRLLLLFILSLFLVSPGHAQERVRKVRIYVVDSSQLEIHYDLINVRPGDSVYFEMRSRLRGPLRILPEFVRGDVGTQITAGSDRRIIWDALANGYSLNEEVQAKVFVKTNVPLIASQPVPTSPVTEPVVVQKPAVTTPKPEPVPAKPKPTESVAIQDPKPNVSEPASKTATSSRFRRIKPAKPSIFAADTVTSESATTTPVPVTPPPQKPASVAVSTPAPKQPASQTVSVAPPAESIPEAAVVDSNRVYRTRYAGPAWALLSAVAPGVGNIFVQMPKPKIGLRPLLTIGCYGLIAYGLAERKKSDDAYAIYEDQKNATAGEPYYQTANDHYHRYFMATRGAVVVAAADVILTFIKGLRNSQLQREARRIQGVTLRPGLQAGQVTAVVRYSF
;
A
#
# COMPACT_ATOMS: atom_id res chain seq x y z
N MET A 1 -22.77 12.90 13.42
CA MET A 1 -23.24 11.74 12.64
C MET A 1 -23.11 11.95 11.13
N ARG A 2 -23.75 12.94 10.50
CA ARG A 2 -23.67 13.15 9.03
C ARG A 2 -22.25 13.31 8.45
N LEU A 3 -21.35 14.04 9.11
CA LEU A 3 -19.95 14.19 8.67
C LEU A 3 -19.11 12.92 8.81
N LEU A 4 -19.41 12.06 9.78
CA LEU A 4 -18.74 10.77 9.95
C LEU A 4 -19.17 9.81 8.83
N LEU A 5 -20.45 9.81 8.49
CA LEU A 5 -21.02 8.99 7.42
C LEU A 5 -20.46 9.39 6.04
N LEU A 6 -20.32 10.69 5.78
CA LEU A 6 -19.65 11.19 4.57
C LEU A 6 -18.17 10.83 4.50
N PHE A 7 -17.47 10.83 5.64
CA PHE A 7 -16.06 10.43 5.70
C PHE A 7 -15.89 8.92 5.42
N ILE A 8 -16.71 8.08 6.05
CA ILE A 8 -16.74 6.63 5.78
C ILE A 8 -17.09 6.36 4.32
N LEU A 9 -18.08 7.05 3.76
CA LEU A 9 -18.46 6.93 2.35
C LEU A 9 -17.31 7.36 1.42
N SER A 10 -16.56 8.42 1.77
CA SER A 10 -15.39 8.84 1.01
C SER A 10 -14.25 7.83 1.06
N LEU A 11 -14.04 7.14 2.18
CA LEU A 11 -13.04 6.07 2.28
C LEU A 11 -13.40 4.87 1.40
N PHE A 12 -14.68 4.54 1.28
CA PHE A 12 -15.15 3.49 0.36
C PHE A 12 -15.03 3.90 -1.12
N LEU A 13 -15.20 5.18 -1.44
CA LEU A 13 -15.04 5.71 -2.81
C LEU A 13 -13.58 5.81 -3.25
N VAL A 14 -12.62 5.85 -2.32
CA VAL A 14 -11.17 5.85 -2.60
C VAL A 14 -10.57 4.45 -2.49
N SER A 15 -11.39 3.40 -2.31
CA SER A 15 -10.90 2.06 -2.63
C SER A 15 -10.42 2.12 -4.08
N PRO A 16 -9.11 1.94 -4.36
CA PRO A 16 -8.65 1.89 -5.73
C PRO A 16 -9.50 0.81 -6.34
N GLY A 17 -10.38 1.19 -7.26
CA GLY A 17 -11.19 0.22 -7.96
C GLY A 17 -10.17 -0.79 -8.43
N HIS A 18 -10.30 -2.02 -7.93
CA HIS A 18 -9.61 -3.16 -8.52
C HIS A 18 -10.20 -3.24 -9.92
N ALA A 19 -9.77 -2.34 -10.80
CA ALA A 19 -9.95 -2.39 -12.23
C ALA A 19 -9.42 -3.77 -12.52
N GLN A 20 -10.36 -4.69 -12.74
CA GLN A 20 -10.12 -6.12 -12.69
C GLN A 20 -8.86 -6.35 -13.49
N GLU A 21 -7.80 -6.76 -12.81
CA GLU A 21 -6.52 -7.00 -13.45
C GLU A 21 -6.73 -8.25 -14.32
N ARG A 22 -7.25 -8.02 -15.53
CA ARG A 22 -7.60 -9.03 -16.53
C ARG A 22 -6.38 -9.61 -17.19
N VAL A 23 -5.24 -8.94 -17.02
CA VAL A 23 -3.93 -9.36 -17.52
C VAL A 23 -3.09 -9.73 -16.31
N ARG A 24 -2.54 -10.94 -16.29
CA ARG A 24 -1.62 -11.41 -15.24
C ARG A 24 -0.33 -11.93 -15.88
N LYS A 25 0.71 -12.09 -15.04
CA LYS A 25 2.00 -12.70 -15.42
C LYS A 25 2.60 -12.15 -16.72
N VAL A 26 2.64 -10.83 -16.89
CA VAL A 26 3.32 -10.23 -18.04
C VAL A 26 4.82 -10.49 -17.92
N ARG A 27 5.38 -11.23 -18.88
CA ARG A 27 6.81 -11.55 -18.99
C ARG A 27 7.31 -11.08 -20.35
N ILE A 28 8.54 -10.59 -20.39
CA ILE A 28 9.16 -10.05 -21.60
C ILE A 28 10.40 -10.90 -21.87
N TYR A 29 10.49 -11.42 -23.08
CA TYR A 29 11.63 -12.16 -23.58
C TYR A 29 12.22 -11.40 -24.77
N VAL A 30 13.53 -11.20 -24.75
CA VAL A 30 14.28 -10.69 -25.89
C VAL A 30 14.70 -11.93 -26.68
N VAL A 31 14.10 -12.13 -27.85
CA VAL A 31 14.46 -13.26 -28.71
C VAL A 31 15.78 -12.95 -29.40
N ASP A 32 15.84 -11.78 -30.04
CA ASP A 32 17.01 -11.28 -30.77
C ASP A 32 17.15 -9.76 -30.54
N SER A 33 18.21 -9.16 -31.09
CA SER A 33 18.41 -7.69 -31.06
C SER A 33 17.32 -6.87 -31.76
N SER A 34 16.46 -7.53 -32.56
CA SER A 34 15.35 -6.92 -33.29
C SER A 34 13.97 -7.24 -32.74
N GLN A 35 13.80 -8.32 -31.97
CA GLN A 35 12.48 -8.88 -31.67
C GLN A 35 12.26 -9.09 -30.17
N LEU A 36 11.09 -8.66 -29.70
CA LEU A 36 10.58 -8.89 -28.35
C LEU A 36 9.35 -9.79 -28.38
N GLU A 37 9.30 -10.72 -27.43
CA GLU A 37 8.12 -11.52 -27.13
C GLU A 37 7.56 -11.14 -25.75
N ILE A 38 6.26 -10.88 -25.70
CA ILE A 38 5.54 -10.54 -24.47
C ILE A 38 4.54 -11.66 -24.21
N HIS A 39 4.75 -12.40 -23.12
CA HIS A 39 3.86 -13.45 -22.66
C HIS A 39 2.97 -12.92 -21.54
N TYR A 40 1.68 -13.25 -21.56
CA TYR A 40 0.74 -12.84 -20.51
C TYR A 40 -0.43 -13.81 -20.39
N ASP A 41 -1.05 -13.81 -19.21
CA ASP A 41 -2.27 -14.55 -18.93
C ASP A 41 -3.47 -13.60 -19.01
N LEU A 42 -4.52 -14.00 -19.72
CA LEU A 42 -5.71 -13.20 -19.95
C LEU A 42 -6.92 -13.87 -19.30
N ILE A 43 -7.48 -13.24 -18.26
CA ILE A 43 -8.61 -13.75 -17.48
C ILE A 43 -9.88 -12.92 -17.70
N ASN A 44 -11.03 -13.60 -17.77
CA ASN A 44 -12.37 -12.98 -17.85
C ASN A 44 -12.58 -11.99 -19.01
N VAL A 45 -11.99 -12.27 -20.17
CA VAL A 45 -12.17 -11.46 -21.38
C VAL A 45 -13.45 -11.86 -22.10
N ARG A 46 -14.23 -10.85 -22.48
CA ARG A 46 -15.50 -11.02 -23.18
C ARG A 46 -15.30 -10.89 -24.69
N PRO A 47 -16.11 -11.56 -25.52
CA PRO A 47 -16.15 -11.28 -26.95
C PRO A 47 -16.37 -9.78 -27.20
N GLY A 48 -15.48 -9.17 -27.99
CA GLY A 48 -15.49 -7.74 -28.29
C GLY A 48 -14.50 -6.90 -27.50
N ASP A 49 -13.97 -7.38 -26.38
CA ASP A 49 -12.85 -6.73 -25.70
C ASP A 49 -11.62 -6.67 -26.62
N SER A 50 -10.78 -5.65 -26.42
CA SER A 50 -9.55 -5.44 -27.21
C SER A 50 -8.32 -5.46 -26.31
N VAL A 51 -7.26 -6.14 -26.72
CA VAL A 51 -5.96 -6.16 -26.06
C VAL A 51 -5.01 -5.20 -26.78
N TYR A 52 -4.31 -4.36 -26.02
CA TYR A 52 -3.26 -3.47 -26.52
C TYR A 52 -2.14 -3.43 -25.50
N PHE A 53 -0.96 -3.01 -25.94
CA PHE A 53 0.18 -2.89 -25.07
C PHE A 53 0.89 -1.55 -25.29
N GLU A 54 1.54 -1.08 -24.23
CA GLU A 54 2.41 0.08 -24.25
C GLU A 54 3.83 -0.39 -23.95
N MET A 55 4.80 0.14 -24.69
CA MET A 55 6.20 -0.08 -24.45
C MET A 55 6.84 1.21 -23.96
N ARG A 56 7.66 1.12 -22.91
CA ARG A 56 8.43 2.24 -22.38
C ARG A 56 9.89 1.87 -22.31
N SER A 57 10.72 2.65 -22.99
CA SER A 57 12.17 2.65 -22.81
C SER A 57 12.54 3.48 -21.59
N ARG A 58 13.56 3.04 -20.86
CA ARG A 58 14.12 3.82 -19.75
C ARG A 58 14.75 5.14 -20.21
N LEU A 59 15.34 5.19 -21.40
CA LEU A 59 16.04 6.37 -21.91
C LEU A 59 15.14 7.25 -22.78
N ARG A 60 14.32 6.63 -23.63
CA ARG A 60 13.49 7.34 -24.62
C ARG A 60 12.07 7.62 -24.15
N GLY A 61 11.63 6.99 -23.05
CA GLY A 61 10.26 7.09 -22.56
C GLY A 61 9.29 6.24 -23.38
N PRO A 62 8.03 6.66 -23.59
CA PRO A 62 7.03 5.87 -24.30
C PRO A 62 7.40 5.70 -25.78
N LEU A 63 7.46 4.45 -26.24
CA LEU A 63 7.79 4.12 -27.62
C LEU A 63 6.52 4.09 -28.47
N ARG A 64 6.58 4.64 -29.68
CA ARG A 64 5.48 4.56 -30.63
C ARG A 64 5.51 3.21 -31.33
N ILE A 65 4.50 2.38 -31.08
CA ILE A 65 4.36 1.06 -31.68
C ILE A 65 3.47 1.18 -32.92
N LEU A 66 4.03 0.88 -34.10
CA LEU A 66 3.24 0.77 -35.32
C LEU A 66 2.64 -0.63 -35.42
N PRO A 67 1.33 -0.78 -35.73
CA PRO A 67 0.63 -2.07 -35.70
C PRO A 67 1.16 -3.06 -36.74
N GLU A 68 1.77 -2.59 -37.83
CA GLU A 68 2.36 -3.42 -38.88
C GLU A 68 3.56 -4.27 -38.41
N PHE A 69 4.21 -3.85 -37.32
CA PHE A 69 5.34 -4.56 -36.72
C PHE A 69 4.95 -5.41 -35.50
N VAL A 70 3.64 -5.55 -35.25
CA VAL A 70 3.12 -6.35 -34.13
C VAL A 70 2.37 -7.57 -34.67
N ARG A 71 2.66 -8.73 -34.09
CA ARG A 71 1.99 -10.00 -34.40
C ARG A 71 1.56 -10.71 -33.10
N GLY A 72 0.69 -11.70 -33.22
CA GLY A 72 0.22 -12.51 -32.09
C GLY A 72 -1.13 -12.06 -31.52
N ASP A 73 -1.36 -12.29 -30.23
CA ASP A 73 -2.64 -12.12 -29.54
C ASP A 73 -2.99 -10.65 -29.23
N VAL A 74 -2.83 -9.73 -30.19
CA VAL A 74 -3.14 -8.29 -30.03
C VAL A 74 -4.41 -7.90 -30.81
N GLY A 75 -5.15 -6.90 -30.32
CA GLY A 75 -6.32 -6.35 -31.02
C GLY A 75 -7.64 -6.87 -30.48
N THR A 76 -8.67 -6.90 -31.33
CA THR A 76 -10.03 -7.33 -30.97
C THR A 76 -10.16 -8.86 -31.03
N GLN A 77 -11.15 -9.41 -30.30
CA GLN A 77 -11.54 -10.83 -30.37
C GLN A 77 -10.52 -11.83 -29.80
N ILE A 78 -9.70 -11.40 -28.85
CA ILE A 78 -8.78 -12.29 -28.15
C ILE A 78 -9.54 -13.10 -27.10
N THR A 79 -9.46 -14.42 -27.18
CA THR A 79 -10.07 -15.31 -26.20
C THR A 79 -9.27 -15.32 -24.90
N ALA A 80 -9.95 -15.42 -23.76
CA ALA A 80 -9.29 -15.66 -22.48
C ALA A 80 -8.39 -16.92 -22.55
N GLY A 81 -7.30 -16.95 -21.80
CA GLY A 81 -6.34 -18.04 -21.82
C GLY A 81 -5.01 -17.66 -21.17
N SER A 82 -4.25 -18.66 -20.75
CA SER A 82 -2.86 -18.50 -20.32
C SER A 82 -1.91 -18.49 -21.50
N ASP A 83 -0.71 -17.93 -21.29
CA ASP A 83 0.40 -17.97 -22.25
C ASP A 83 0.07 -17.35 -23.63
N ARG A 84 -0.68 -16.26 -23.61
CA ARG A 84 -0.90 -15.42 -24.79
C ARG A 84 0.39 -14.71 -25.15
N ARG A 85 0.67 -14.59 -26.45
CA ARG A 85 1.95 -14.07 -26.94
C ARG A 85 1.74 -12.90 -27.90
N ILE A 86 2.40 -11.78 -27.61
CA ILE A 86 2.58 -10.66 -28.54
C ILE A 86 4.03 -10.65 -28.98
N ILE A 87 4.25 -10.58 -30.29
CA ILE A 87 5.57 -10.49 -30.91
C ILE A 87 5.69 -9.09 -31.52
N TRP A 88 6.74 -8.36 -31.15
CA TRP A 88 7.00 -7.02 -31.68
C TRP A 88 8.40 -6.95 -32.30
N ASP A 89 8.46 -6.57 -33.57
CA ASP A 89 9.71 -6.28 -34.29
C ASP A 89 10.11 -4.82 -34.03
N ALA A 90 10.93 -4.62 -33.00
CA ALA A 90 11.37 -3.32 -32.57
C ALA A 90 12.28 -2.66 -33.62
N LEU A 91 13.15 -3.45 -34.27
CA LEU A 91 14.12 -2.92 -35.22
C LEU A 91 13.44 -2.46 -36.51
N ALA A 92 12.49 -3.25 -37.04
CA ALA A 92 11.69 -2.81 -38.19
C ALA A 92 10.87 -1.55 -37.87
N ASN A 93 10.48 -1.38 -36.60
CA ASN A 93 9.84 -0.16 -36.09
C ASN A 93 10.83 0.98 -35.75
N GLY A 94 12.13 0.83 -36.04
CA GLY A 94 13.15 1.87 -35.86
C GLY A 94 13.74 1.98 -34.44
N TYR A 95 13.54 0.97 -33.58
CA TYR A 95 14.07 0.93 -32.22
C TYR A 95 15.09 -0.21 -32.05
N SER A 96 16.25 0.13 -31.50
CA SER A 96 17.27 -0.85 -31.12
C SER A 96 17.03 -1.35 -29.69
N LEU A 97 17.10 -2.67 -29.47
CA LEU A 97 16.88 -3.31 -28.16
C LEU A 97 18.11 -3.33 -27.25
N ASN A 98 18.99 -2.35 -27.38
CA ASN A 98 20.20 -2.22 -26.57
C ASN A 98 19.94 -1.53 -25.21
N GLU A 99 18.69 -1.38 -24.82
CA GLU A 99 18.27 -0.68 -23.62
C GLU A 99 17.18 -1.43 -22.86
N GLU A 100 17.07 -1.13 -21.56
CA GLU A 100 16.02 -1.70 -20.70
C GLU A 100 14.64 -1.16 -21.12
N VAL A 101 13.75 -2.09 -21.48
CA VAL A 101 12.38 -1.81 -21.91
C VAL A 101 11.37 -2.44 -20.97
N GLN A 102 10.25 -1.75 -20.77
CA GLN A 102 9.12 -2.22 -19.98
C GLN A 102 7.85 -2.29 -20.84
N ALA A 103 7.18 -3.43 -20.81
CA ALA A 103 5.90 -3.64 -21.48
C ALA A 103 4.76 -3.63 -20.46
N LYS A 104 3.66 -2.96 -20.81
CA LYS A 104 2.39 -3.03 -20.08
C LYS A 104 1.30 -3.46 -21.03
N VAL A 105 0.59 -4.53 -20.70
CA VAL A 105 -0.53 -5.04 -21.50
C VAL A 105 -1.84 -4.61 -20.83
N PHE A 106 -2.79 -4.16 -21.64
CA PHE A 106 -4.06 -3.58 -21.23
C PHE A 106 -5.22 -4.22 -22.00
N VAL A 107 -6.41 -4.19 -21.40
CA VAL A 107 -7.66 -4.67 -22.02
C VAL A 107 -8.69 -3.54 -22.02
N LYS A 108 -9.19 -3.17 -23.20
CA LYS A 108 -10.29 -2.22 -23.39
C LYS A 108 -11.55 -3.02 -23.52
N THR A 109 -12.49 -2.77 -22.64
CA THR A 109 -13.82 -3.32 -22.75
C THR A 109 -14.62 -2.51 -23.75
N ASN A 110 -14.99 -3.12 -24.88
CA ASN A 110 -15.87 -2.47 -25.86
C ASN A 110 -17.35 -2.72 -25.56
N VAL A 111 -17.70 -3.23 -24.38
CA VAL A 111 -19.10 -3.29 -23.96
C VAL A 111 -19.55 -1.84 -23.78
N PRO A 112 -20.41 -1.29 -24.66
CA PRO A 112 -21.04 -0.02 -24.34
C PRO A 112 -21.72 -0.24 -22.98
N LEU A 113 -21.48 0.67 -22.04
CA LEU A 113 -22.30 0.80 -20.84
C LEU A 113 -23.71 1.18 -21.30
N ILE A 114 -24.40 0.26 -21.96
CA ILE A 114 -25.85 0.25 -22.00
C ILE A 114 -26.16 -0.04 -20.54
N ALA A 115 -26.32 1.04 -19.77
CA ALA A 115 -26.89 0.99 -18.44
C ALA A 115 -28.04 0.00 -18.55
N SER A 116 -28.03 -1.04 -17.73
CA SER A 116 -29.09 -2.02 -17.66
C SER A 116 -30.39 -1.28 -17.34
N GLN A 117 -31.04 -0.74 -18.36
CA GLN A 117 -32.41 -0.29 -18.27
C GLN A 117 -33.15 -1.56 -17.92
N PRO A 118 -33.85 -1.61 -16.77
CA PRO A 118 -34.62 -2.77 -16.41
C PRO A 118 -35.54 -3.04 -17.59
N VAL A 119 -35.32 -4.17 -18.27
CA VAL A 119 -36.23 -4.65 -19.30
C VAL A 119 -37.58 -4.73 -18.58
N PRO A 120 -38.59 -3.94 -18.98
CA PRO A 120 -39.90 -4.03 -18.35
C PRO A 120 -40.37 -5.46 -18.53
N THR A 121 -40.48 -6.18 -17.41
CA THR A 121 -41.05 -7.51 -17.33
C THR A 121 -42.44 -7.43 -17.95
N SER A 122 -42.55 -7.80 -19.22
CA SER A 122 -43.85 -8.07 -19.82
C SER A 122 -44.39 -9.33 -19.13
N PRO A 123 -45.64 -9.30 -18.63
CA PRO A 123 -46.21 -10.43 -17.94
C PRO A 123 -46.29 -11.63 -18.86
N VAL A 124 -45.74 -12.74 -18.35
CA VAL A 124 -45.82 -14.10 -18.86
C VAL A 124 -47.27 -14.42 -19.22
N THR A 125 -47.54 -14.60 -20.51
CA THR A 125 -48.72 -15.34 -20.98
C THR A 125 -48.36 -16.81 -21.07
N GLU A 126 -49.29 -17.65 -20.63
CA GLU A 126 -49.22 -19.10 -20.42
C GLU A 126 -48.56 -19.95 -21.53
N PRO A 127 -48.05 -21.14 -21.17
CA PRO A 127 -47.41 -22.05 -22.10
C PRO A 127 -48.45 -22.84 -22.93
N VAL A 128 -48.46 -22.60 -24.25
CA VAL A 128 -49.06 -23.54 -25.19
C VAL A 128 -48.09 -24.70 -25.42
N VAL A 129 -48.53 -25.86 -24.96
CA VAL A 129 -47.99 -27.19 -25.21
C VAL A 129 -47.92 -27.46 -26.72
N VAL A 130 -46.72 -27.59 -27.31
CA VAL A 130 -46.55 -28.28 -28.60
C VAL A 130 -45.26 -29.11 -28.61
N GLN A 131 -45.49 -30.41 -28.37
CA GLN A 131 -44.95 -31.59 -29.05
C GLN A 131 -43.46 -31.67 -29.45
N LYS A 132 -42.83 -32.67 -28.84
CA LYS A 132 -41.60 -33.39 -29.18
C LYS A 132 -41.75 -34.22 -30.47
N PRO A 133 -40.78 -34.14 -31.39
CA PRO A 133 -40.33 -35.30 -32.19
C PRO A 133 -38.85 -35.58 -31.84
N ALA A 134 -38.49 -36.70 -31.20
CA ALA A 134 -38.31 -38.04 -31.77
C ALA A 134 -37.21 -38.14 -32.85
N VAL A 135 -36.03 -38.63 -32.40
CA VAL A 135 -35.09 -39.54 -33.11
C VAL A 135 -34.34 -38.91 -34.31
N THR A 136 -33.00 -38.93 -34.40
CA THR A 136 -32.22 -40.13 -34.78
C THR A 136 -30.73 -39.96 -34.46
N THR A 137 -30.18 -40.97 -33.79
CA THR A 137 -28.75 -41.16 -33.51
C THR A 137 -28.07 -41.84 -34.71
N PRO A 138 -27.02 -41.26 -35.31
CA PRO A 138 -26.18 -42.00 -36.25
C PRO A 138 -25.07 -42.78 -35.53
N LYS A 139 -25.21 -44.09 -35.65
CA LYS A 139 -24.22 -45.19 -35.70
C LYS A 139 -22.72 -44.79 -35.74
N PRO A 140 -21.87 -45.32 -34.83
CA PRO A 140 -20.42 -45.17 -34.92
C PRO A 140 -19.83 -46.10 -35.98
N GLU A 141 -19.02 -45.52 -36.88
CA GLU A 141 -18.26 -46.20 -37.93
C GLU A 141 -16.88 -46.66 -37.38
N PRO A 142 -16.39 -47.87 -37.74
CA PRO A 142 -15.16 -48.43 -37.19
C PRO A 142 -13.89 -48.00 -37.95
N VAL A 143 -12.90 -47.51 -37.18
CA VAL A 143 -11.42 -47.66 -37.24
C VAL A 143 -10.75 -47.98 -38.59
N PRO A 144 -9.60 -47.31 -38.90
CA PRO A 144 -8.38 -48.10 -39.06
C PRO A 144 -7.10 -47.53 -38.42
N ALA A 145 -6.42 -48.45 -37.74
CA ALA A 145 -4.96 -48.68 -37.69
C ALA A 145 -3.96 -47.55 -37.36
N LYS A 146 -3.46 -47.67 -36.13
CA LYS A 146 -2.14 -47.28 -35.60
C LYS A 146 -0.97 -47.52 -36.58
N PRO A 147 -0.19 -46.50 -36.96
CA PRO A 147 1.14 -46.72 -37.51
C PRO A 147 2.20 -46.95 -36.42
N LYS A 148 3.12 -47.86 -36.78
CA LYS A 148 4.27 -48.43 -36.08
C LYS A 148 5.26 -47.36 -35.58
N PRO A 149 5.98 -47.57 -34.45
CA PRO A 149 7.13 -46.75 -34.08
C PRO A 149 8.34 -47.10 -34.96
N THR A 150 8.85 -46.13 -35.72
CA THR A 150 10.12 -46.24 -36.44
C THR A 150 11.27 -45.96 -35.47
N GLU A 151 11.97 -47.04 -35.15
CA GLU A 151 13.43 -47.20 -35.09
C GLU A 151 14.28 -45.95 -34.81
N SER A 152 14.87 -45.98 -33.62
CA SER A 152 15.94 -45.13 -33.11
C SER A 152 17.18 -45.17 -34.01
N VAL A 153 17.53 -44.03 -34.62
CA VAL A 153 18.86 -43.79 -35.18
C VAL A 153 19.78 -43.34 -34.04
N ALA A 154 20.74 -44.20 -33.72
CA ALA A 154 21.86 -43.90 -32.84
C ALA A 154 22.75 -42.83 -33.49
N ILE A 155 22.82 -41.64 -32.90
CA ILE A 155 23.83 -40.64 -33.22
C ILE A 155 25.08 -41.00 -32.42
N GLN A 156 26.13 -41.36 -33.15
CA GLN A 156 27.47 -41.58 -32.63
C GLN A 156 28.10 -40.25 -32.19
N ASP A 157 28.65 -40.22 -30.98
CA ASP A 157 29.60 -39.22 -30.52
C ASP A 157 30.92 -39.32 -31.30
N PRO A 158 31.49 -38.20 -31.80
CA PRO A 158 32.91 -38.12 -32.06
C PRO A 158 33.65 -37.45 -30.89
N LYS A 159 34.57 -38.25 -30.32
CA LYS A 159 35.67 -37.88 -29.41
C LYS A 159 36.54 -36.73 -29.98
N PRO A 160 37.31 -36.02 -29.12
CA PRO A 160 37.95 -34.75 -29.42
C PRO A 160 39.28 -34.95 -30.15
N ASN A 161 39.56 -34.07 -31.11
CA ASN A 161 40.89 -33.98 -31.70
C ASN A 161 41.57 -32.69 -31.23
N VAL A 162 42.64 -32.90 -30.46
CA VAL A 162 43.62 -31.90 -30.04
C VAL A 162 44.52 -31.60 -31.24
N SER A 163 44.66 -30.33 -31.61
CA SER A 163 45.86 -29.85 -32.31
C SER A 163 46.02 -28.35 -32.09
N GLU A 164 46.95 -28.01 -31.21
CA GLU A 164 47.76 -26.79 -31.28
C GLU A 164 48.44 -26.71 -32.68
N PRO A 165 48.69 -25.50 -33.22
CA PRO A 165 50.00 -24.94 -32.93
C PRO A 165 50.03 -23.41 -32.74
N ALA A 166 51.08 -23.01 -32.04
CA ALA A 166 51.56 -21.67 -31.83
C ALA A 166 51.77 -20.85 -33.11
N SER A 167 51.43 -19.56 -33.06
CA SER A 167 52.41 -18.47 -33.30
C SER A 167 51.82 -17.07 -33.06
N LYS A 168 52.42 -16.41 -32.07
CA LYS A 168 52.92 -15.02 -32.08
C LYS A 168 52.35 -14.10 -33.16
N THR A 169 51.67 -13.03 -32.74
CA THR A 169 51.92 -11.67 -33.25
C THR A 169 51.52 -10.65 -32.18
N ALA A 170 52.46 -9.78 -31.85
CA ALA A 170 52.33 -8.66 -30.94
C ALA A 170 51.56 -7.50 -31.60
N THR A 171 50.73 -6.78 -30.83
CA THR A 171 50.43 -5.34 -30.94
C THR A 171 49.59 -4.98 -29.70
N SER A 172 50.17 -4.47 -28.61
CA SER A 172 50.46 -3.05 -28.36
C SER A 172 49.27 -2.10 -28.62
N SER A 173 48.37 -1.94 -27.64
CA SER A 173 47.73 -0.64 -27.42
C SER A 173 47.49 -0.40 -25.93
N ARG A 174 48.27 0.56 -25.44
CA ARG A 174 48.52 0.99 -24.07
C ARG A 174 47.51 2.09 -23.71
N PHE A 175 46.43 1.77 -22.99
CA PHE A 175 45.59 2.80 -22.36
C PHE A 175 45.99 3.02 -20.90
N ARG A 176 46.59 4.20 -20.71
CA ARG A 176 47.24 4.71 -19.51
C ARG A 176 46.16 5.15 -18.51
N ARG A 177 45.99 4.39 -17.43
CA ARG A 177 45.12 4.75 -16.28
C ARG A 177 45.92 5.65 -15.33
N ILE A 178 45.66 6.95 -15.35
CA ILE A 178 46.19 7.89 -14.35
C ILE A 178 45.22 7.92 -13.17
N LYS A 179 45.69 7.46 -12.00
CA LYS A 179 45.11 7.80 -10.69
C LYS A 179 46.00 8.88 -10.06
N PRO A 180 45.44 9.91 -9.40
CA PRO A 180 46.11 10.58 -8.31
C PRO A 180 45.65 10.02 -6.95
N ALA A 181 46.64 9.81 -6.09
CA ALA A 181 46.52 9.32 -4.73
C ALA A 181 45.94 10.39 -3.78
N LYS A 182 45.24 9.92 -2.74
CA LYS A 182 45.16 10.60 -1.43
C LYS A 182 45.40 9.56 -0.33
N PRO A 183 46.21 9.88 0.70
CA PRO A 183 46.47 8.98 1.82
C PRO A 183 45.32 9.07 2.82
N SER A 184 44.80 7.90 3.23
CA SER A 184 43.90 7.79 4.39
C SER A 184 44.61 7.00 5.47
N ILE A 185 45.02 7.73 6.50
CA ILE A 185 45.59 7.27 7.75
C ILE A 185 44.44 6.68 8.57
N PHE A 186 44.24 5.36 8.55
CA PHE A 186 43.63 4.59 9.65
C PHE A 186 43.98 3.11 9.42
N ALA A 187 45.16 2.73 9.89
CA ALA A 187 45.50 1.35 10.17
C ALA A 187 45.17 1.10 11.66
N ALA A 188 44.32 0.11 11.93
CA ALA A 188 44.29 -0.60 13.20
C ALA A 188 43.73 -2.01 12.97
N ASP A 189 44.61 -2.96 13.24
CA ASP A 189 44.42 -4.31 13.76
C ASP A 189 43.59 -5.34 12.99
N THR A 190 44.34 -6.23 12.35
CA THR A 190 43.91 -7.54 11.87
C THR A 190 44.10 -8.53 13.02
N VAL A 191 43.01 -9.02 13.62
CA VAL A 191 43.06 -10.17 14.53
C VAL A 191 42.67 -11.42 13.74
N THR A 192 43.67 -12.26 13.50
CA THR A 192 43.54 -13.63 13.00
C THR A 192 42.66 -14.43 13.96
N SER A 193 41.52 -14.95 13.47
CA SER A 193 40.72 -15.92 14.21
C SER A 193 40.77 -17.28 13.50
N GLU A 194 41.41 -18.20 14.20
CA GLU A 194 41.66 -19.60 13.90
C GLU A 194 40.34 -20.39 13.83
N SER A 195 40.12 -21.12 12.74
CA SER A 195 38.94 -21.97 12.56
C SER A 195 39.17 -23.32 13.23
N ALA A 196 38.48 -23.55 14.36
CA ALA A 196 38.39 -24.87 14.98
C ALA A 196 37.14 -25.61 14.46
N THR A 197 37.37 -26.72 13.76
CA THR A 197 36.38 -27.71 13.36
C THR A 197 35.88 -28.45 14.60
N THR A 198 34.58 -28.35 14.92
CA THR A 198 33.92 -29.23 15.90
C THR A 198 32.78 -30.02 15.25
N THR A 199 32.89 -31.33 15.37
CA THR A 199 31.92 -32.35 14.98
C THR A 199 30.68 -32.28 15.88
N PRO A 200 29.44 -32.37 15.37
CA PRO A 200 28.26 -32.38 16.22
C PRO A 200 27.96 -33.78 16.78
N VAL A 201 27.85 -33.86 18.11
CA VAL A 201 27.31 -35.00 18.87
C VAL A 201 25.78 -34.81 19.01
N PRO A 202 24.95 -35.85 18.82
CA PRO A 202 23.51 -35.74 18.99
C PRO A 202 23.14 -35.75 20.48
N VAL A 203 22.50 -34.68 20.96
CA VAL A 203 21.97 -34.61 22.32
C VAL A 203 20.45 -34.76 22.29
N THR A 204 19.98 -35.87 22.84
CA THR A 204 18.58 -36.17 23.12
C THR A 204 18.10 -35.33 24.32
N PRO A 205 16.98 -34.59 24.23
CA PRO A 205 16.45 -33.85 25.38
C PRO A 205 15.66 -34.76 26.35
N PRO A 206 15.81 -34.60 27.68
CA PRO A 206 15.02 -35.32 28.67
C PRO A 206 13.63 -34.68 28.89
N PRO A 207 12.65 -35.45 29.42
CA PRO A 207 11.26 -35.03 29.54
C PRO A 207 11.05 -34.04 30.71
N GLN A 208 10.47 -32.87 30.40
CA GLN A 208 10.08 -31.88 31.40
C GLN A 208 8.73 -32.23 32.05
N LYS A 209 8.75 -32.26 33.39
CA LYS A 209 7.63 -32.44 34.31
C LYS A 209 6.92 -31.08 34.55
N PRO A 210 5.58 -31.03 34.64
CA PRO A 210 4.86 -29.76 34.82
C PRO A 210 4.96 -29.27 36.27
N ALA A 211 5.45 -28.04 36.46
CA ALA A 211 5.43 -27.34 37.75
C ALA A 211 4.32 -26.28 37.74
N SER A 212 3.27 -26.57 38.52
CA SER A 212 2.29 -25.63 39.03
C SER A 212 2.94 -24.62 39.97
N VAL A 213 2.84 -23.32 39.67
CA VAL A 213 3.21 -22.26 40.61
C VAL A 213 2.04 -21.29 40.71
N ALA A 214 1.33 -21.39 41.84
CA ALA A 214 0.45 -20.36 42.36
C ALA A 214 1.32 -19.28 43.02
N VAL A 215 1.16 -18.03 42.58
CA VAL A 215 1.71 -16.85 43.27
C VAL A 215 0.60 -15.85 43.47
N SER A 216 0.30 -15.65 44.75
CA SER A 216 -0.64 -14.69 45.31
C SER A 216 -0.16 -13.26 45.11
N THR A 217 -1.03 -12.42 44.55
CA THR A 217 -0.81 -10.98 44.41
C THR A 217 -1.23 -10.24 45.69
N PRO A 218 -0.37 -9.38 46.30
CA PRO A 218 -0.80 -8.50 47.38
C PRO A 218 -1.45 -7.22 46.83
N ALA A 219 -2.56 -6.83 47.44
CA ALA A 219 -3.34 -5.63 47.13
C ALA A 219 -2.59 -4.33 47.45
N PRO A 220 -2.70 -3.28 46.60
CA PRO A 220 -2.13 -1.98 46.91
C PRO A 220 -3.02 -1.20 47.91
N LYS A 221 -2.41 -0.81 49.03
CA LYS A 221 -2.96 0.10 50.04
C LYS A 221 -3.24 1.48 49.44
N GLN A 222 -4.49 1.89 49.58
CA GLN A 222 -5.04 3.21 49.27
C GLN A 222 -4.62 4.21 50.37
N PRO A 223 -3.97 5.35 50.06
CA PRO A 223 -3.73 6.39 51.06
C PRO A 223 -5.02 7.16 51.36
N ALA A 224 -5.34 7.24 52.64
CA ALA A 224 -6.50 7.91 53.19
C ALA A 224 -6.44 9.43 52.95
N SER A 225 -7.55 9.99 52.46
CA SER A 225 -7.81 11.42 52.42
C SER A 225 -7.90 11.98 53.83
N GLN A 226 -7.02 12.91 54.18
CA GLN A 226 -7.18 13.76 55.37
C GLN A 226 -8.22 14.84 55.09
N THR A 227 -9.36 14.72 55.75
CA THR A 227 -10.39 15.75 55.83
C THR A 227 -9.94 16.81 56.84
N VAL A 228 -9.36 17.91 56.38
CA VAL A 228 -9.16 19.10 57.24
C VAL A 228 -10.49 19.88 57.25
N SER A 229 -11.24 19.70 58.33
CA SER A 229 -12.39 20.54 58.67
C SER A 229 -11.88 21.90 59.15
N VAL A 230 -11.94 22.91 58.28
CA VAL A 230 -11.70 24.31 58.65
C VAL A 230 -13.05 24.95 58.94
N ALA A 231 -13.19 25.48 60.15
CA ALA A 231 -14.35 26.19 60.65
C ALA A 231 -14.71 27.42 59.76
N PRO A 232 -15.99 27.76 59.61
CA PRO A 232 -16.42 28.93 58.84
C PRO A 232 -16.12 30.22 59.64
N PRO A 233 -15.37 31.19 59.09
CA PRO A 233 -15.37 32.53 59.62
C PRO A 233 -16.56 33.32 59.06
N ALA A 234 -17.22 33.98 60.01
CA ALA A 234 -18.21 35.04 59.91
C ALA A 234 -18.54 35.60 58.50
N GLU A 235 -19.82 35.47 58.20
CA GLU A 235 -20.59 36.21 57.21
C GLU A 235 -20.31 37.72 57.32
N SER A 236 -19.52 38.23 56.38
CA SER A 236 -19.36 39.66 56.13
C SER A 236 -20.28 40.06 54.98
N ILE A 237 -20.97 41.17 55.20
CA ILE A 237 -21.99 41.81 54.37
C ILE A 237 -21.51 41.97 52.92
N PRO A 238 -22.35 41.74 51.90
CA PRO A 238 -21.95 41.82 50.50
C PRO A 238 -21.65 43.28 50.11
N GLU A 239 -20.38 43.66 50.22
CA GLU A 239 -19.83 44.81 49.54
C GLU A 239 -19.96 44.56 48.04
N ALA A 240 -20.68 45.43 47.35
CA ALA A 240 -20.99 45.31 45.92
C ALA A 240 -19.69 45.13 45.13
N ALA A 241 -19.38 43.89 44.77
CA ALA A 241 -18.18 43.52 44.04
C ALA A 241 -18.13 44.33 42.74
N VAL A 242 -17.25 45.33 42.73
CA VAL A 242 -16.87 46.08 41.54
C VAL A 242 -16.43 45.03 40.52
N VAL A 243 -17.27 44.79 39.51
CA VAL A 243 -17.02 43.84 38.44
C VAL A 243 -15.82 44.36 37.67
N ASP A 244 -14.65 43.87 38.05
CA ASP A 244 -13.35 44.24 37.51
C ASP A 244 -13.31 43.81 36.04
N SER A 245 -13.73 44.73 35.17
CA SER A 245 -14.11 44.46 33.76
C SER A 245 -12.88 44.32 32.86
N ASN A 246 -11.68 44.30 33.43
CA ASN A 246 -10.41 44.33 32.72
C ASN A 246 -9.73 42.97 32.54
N ARG A 247 -10.40 41.84 32.82
CA ARG A 247 -9.86 40.52 32.44
C ARG A 247 -9.87 40.37 30.93
N VAL A 248 -8.74 40.68 30.30
CA VAL A 248 -8.44 40.37 28.90
C VAL A 248 -8.53 38.85 28.72
N TYR A 249 -9.65 38.37 28.18
CA TYR A 249 -9.81 36.97 27.81
C TYR A 249 -8.82 36.65 26.69
N ARG A 250 -7.69 36.01 27.03
CA ARG A 250 -6.74 35.48 26.04
C ARG A 250 -7.45 34.41 25.21
N THR A 251 -7.86 34.76 24.00
CA THR A 251 -8.46 33.83 23.04
C THR A 251 -7.37 32.87 22.57
N ARG A 252 -7.53 31.58 22.86
CA ARG A 252 -6.61 30.55 22.36
C ARG A 252 -6.70 30.49 20.84
N TYR A 253 -5.55 30.47 20.17
CA TYR A 253 -5.50 30.27 18.74
C TYR A 253 -6.02 28.87 18.40
N ALA A 254 -7.02 28.77 17.53
CA ALA A 254 -7.66 27.50 17.13
C ALA A 254 -7.62 27.32 15.60
N GLY A 255 -6.53 27.79 14.98
CA GLY A 255 -6.35 27.76 13.53
C GLY A 255 -5.73 26.47 12.99
N PRO A 256 -5.52 26.38 11.66
CA PRO A 256 -5.05 25.17 10.98
C PRO A 256 -3.62 24.76 11.32
N ALA A 257 -2.80 25.65 11.91
CA ALA A 257 -1.43 25.32 12.29
C ALA A 257 -1.34 24.14 13.28
N TRP A 258 -2.40 23.89 14.07
CA TRP A 258 -2.47 22.72 14.94
C TRP A 258 -2.52 21.38 14.19
N ALA A 259 -2.80 21.37 12.89
CA ALA A 259 -2.71 20.17 12.06
C ALA A 259 -1.26 19.65 11.95
N LEU A 260 -0.26 20.52 12.05
CA LEU A 260 1.15 20.11 12.11
C LEU A 260 1.43 19.26 13.35
N LEU A 261 0.77 19.57 14.47
CA LEU A 261 0.89 18.78 15.68
C LEU A 261 0.27 17.39 15.53
N SER A 262 -0.83 17.27 14.77
CA SER A 262 -1.41 15.98 14.38
C SER A 262 -0.51 15.17 13.43
N ALA A 263 0.36 15.82 12.65
CA ALA A 263 1.31 15.12 11.79
C ALA A 263 2.40 14.42 12.59
N VAL A 264 2.82 15.02 13.71
CA VAL A 264 3.78 14.41 14.64
C VAL A 264 3.10 13.36 15.50
N ALA A 265 1.93 13.68 16.05
CA ALA A 265 1.19 12.82 16.95
C ALA A 265 -0.30 12.75 16.54
N PRO A 266 -0.69 11.72 15.76
CA PRO A 266 -2.07 11.54 15.30
C PRO A 266 -3.06 11.59 16.46
N GLY A 267 -4.06 12.47 16.39
CA GLY A 267 -5.11 12.68 17.37
C GLY A 267 -4.91 13.90 18.28
N VAL A 268 -3.68 14.42 18.42
CA VAL A 268 -3.37 15.51 19.37
C VAL A 268 -3.80 16.88 18.85
N GLY A 269 -3.57 17.18 17.56
CA GLY A 269 -3.92 18.48 16.97
C GLY A 269 -5.42 18.79 17.08
N ASN A 270 -6.28 17.79 16.92
CA ASN A 270 -7.73 17.93 17.05
C ASN A 270 -8.19 18.37 18.46
N ILE A 271 -7.40 18.15 19.52
CA ILE A 271 -7.72 18.60 20.88
C ILE A 271 -7.67 20.14 20.96
N PHE A 272 -6.69 20.76 20.29
CA PHE A 272 -6.51 22.21 20.30
C PHE A 272 -7.50 22.95 19.40
N VAL A 273 -8.08 22.26 18.42
CA VAL A 273 -9.10 22.82 17.52
C VAL A 273 -10.52 22.69 18.10
N GLN A 274 -10.72 22.17 19.31
CA GLN A 274 -12.04 22.15 19.97
C GLN A 274 -12.27 23.40 20.83
N MET A 275 -13.14 24.29 20.35
CA MET A 275 -13.71 25.39 21.15
C MET A 275 -15.15 25.06 21.56
N PRO A 276 -15.66 25.54 22.71
CA PRO A 276 -14.99 26.40 23.70
C PRO A 276 -14.21 25.63 24.80
N LYS A 277 -14.51 24.34 25.02
CA LYS A 277 -13.82 23.49 26.00
C LYS A 277 -13.26 22.24 25.31
N PRO A 278 -11.95 21.98 25.39
CA PRO A 278 -11.37 20.76 24.83
C PRO A 278 -11.92 19.56 25.59
N LYS A 279 -12.59 18.64 24.89
CA LYS A 279 -13.01 17.37 25.50
C LYS A 279 -11.92 16.35 25.20
N ILE A 280 -11.17 15.97 26.24
CA ILE A 280 -10.21 14.86 26.21
C ILE A 280 -11.04 13.56 26.20
N GLY A 281 -11.66 13.24 25.07
CA GLY A 281 -12.40 11.99 24.88
C GLY A 281 -11.45 10.81 24.64
N LEU A 282 -11.93 9.77 23.95
CA LEU A 282 -11.17 8.58 23.48
C LEU A 282 -10.04 8.90 22.46
N ARG A 283 -9.59 10.14 22.38
CA ARG A 283 -8.65 10.64 21.36
C ARG A 283 -7.20 10.17 21.59
N PRO A 284 -6.68 10.12 22.83
CA PRO A 284 -5.36 9.53 23.08
C PRO A 284 -5.28 8.06 22.66
N LEU A 285 -6.40 7.32 22.67
CA LEU A 285 -6.43 5.94 22.19
C LEU A 285 -6.14 5.83 20.69
N LEU A 286 -6.47 6.84 19.89
CA LEU A 286 -6.11 6.86 18.47
C LEU A 286 -4.58 6.94 18.31
N THR A 287 -3.94 7.79 19.10
CA THR A 287 -2.48 7.94 19.12
C THR A 287 -1.82 6.61 19.52
N ILE A 288 -2.30 6.02 20.64
CA ILE A 288 -1.80 4.73 21.14
C ILE A 288 -2.02 3.62 20.09
N GLY A 289 -3.19 3.59 19.44
CA GLY A 289 -3.49 2.61 18.39
C GLY A 289 -2.60 2.78 17.15
N CYS A 290 -2.34 4.02 16.73
CA CYS A 290 -1.48 4.31 15.58
C CYS A 290 -0.02 3.90 15.85
N TYR A 291 0.55 4.30 16.99
CA TYR A 291 1.90 3.88 17.36
C TYR A 291 1.97 2.38 17.64
N GLY A 292 0.91 1.79 18.21
CA GLY A 292 0.80 0.35 18.41
C GLY A 292 0.84 -0.43 17.10
N LEU A 293 0.14 0.04 16.05
CA LEU A 293 0.20 -0.55 14.71
C LEU A 293 1.59 -0.44 14.07
N ILE A 294 2.27 0.69 14.24
CA ILE A 294 3.64 0.86 13.73
C ILE A 294 4.60 -0.09 14.46
N ALA A 295 4.54 -0.12 15.79
CA ALA A 295 5.38 -1.01 16.61
C ALA A 295 5.11 -2.48 16.28
N TYR A 296 3.84 -2.87 16.15
CA TYR A 296 3.44 -4.20 15.72
C TYR A 296 4.00 -4.54 14.32
N GLY A 297 3.86 -3.63 13.37
CA GLY A 297 4.42 -3.80 12.04
C GLY A 297 5.93 -4.04 12.08
N LEU A 298 6.69 -3.22 12.81
CA LEU A 298 8.14 -3.38 12.93
C LEU A 298 8.53 -4.72 13.57
N ALA A 299 7.76 -5.19 14.56
CA ALA A 299 7.96 -6.51 15.16
C ALA A 299 7.70 -7.65 14.16
N GLU A 300 6.63 -7.56 13.35
CA GLU A 300 6.35 -8.55 12.29
C GLU A 300 7.40 -8.52 11.17
N ARG A 301 7.94 -7.35 10.84
CA ARG A 301 9.06 -7.25 9.89
C ARG A 301 10.29 -8.01 10.38
N LYS A 302 10.67 -7.84 11.65
CA LYS A 302 11.78 -8.59 12.25
C LYS A 302 11.56 -10.10 12.14
N LYS A 303 10.35 -10.59 12.44
CA LYS A 303 10.00 -12.02 12.29
C LYS A 303 10.08 -12.50 10.84
N SER A 304 9.68 -11.66 9.88
CA SER A 304 9.81 -11.95 8.46
C SER A 304 11.28 -12.13 8.07
N ASP A 305 12.14 -11.20 8.49
CA ASP A 305 13.58 -11.25 8.25
C ASP A 305 14.23 -12.49 8.91
N ASP A 306 13.85 -12.81 10.16
CA ASP A 306 14.35 -13.98 10.89
C ASP A 306 13.93 -15.31 10.20
N ALA A 307 12.68 -15.42 9.73
CA ALA A 307 12.21 -16.60 9.00
C ALA A 307 12.87 -16.73 7.61
N TYR A 308 13.13 -15.60 6.95
CA TYR A 308 13.80 -15.58 5.67
C TYR A 308 15.28 -15.97 5.78
N ALA A 309 15.96 -15.58 6.86
CA ALA A 309 17.33 -16.03 7.13
C ALA A 309 17.41 -17.56 7.27
N ILE A 310 16.44 -18.18 7.97
CA ILE A 310 16.38 -19.65 8.07
C ILE A 310 16.16 -20.28 6.69
N TYR A 311 15.30 -19.68 5.85
CA TYR A 311 15.10 -20.13 4.48
C TYR A 311 16.40 -20.11 3.66
N GLU A 312 17.21 -19.05 3.76
CA GLU A 312 18.50 -18.94 3.07
C GLU A 312 19.51 -20.01 3.52
N ASP A 313 19.48 -20.39 4.81
CA ASP A 313 20.34 -21.45 5.35
C ASP A 313 19.94 -22.87 4.87
N GLN A 314 18.69 -23.06 4.42
CA GLN A 314 18.22 -24.36 3.91
C GLN A 314 18.74 -24.62 2.49
N LYS A 315 19.65 -25.59 2.35
CA LYS A 315 20.13 -26.05 1.04
C LYS A 315 19.09 -26.80 0.20
N ASN A 316 18.02 -27.29 0.85
CA ASN A 316 16.97 -28.05 0.18
C ASN A 316 15.72 -27.18 0.00
N ALA A 317 15.32 -26.96 -1.26
CA ALA A 317 14.15 -26.16 -1.62
C ALA A 317 12.86 -26.66 -0.93
N THR A 318 12.65 -27.97 -0.84
CA THR A 318 11.44 -28.55 -0.22
C THR A 318 11.41 -28.30 1.30
N ALA A 319 12.57 -28.25 1.95
CA ALA A 319 12.67 -27.95 3.38
C ALA A 319 12.58 -26.44 3.68
N GLY A 320 13.00 -25.60 2.72
CA GLY A 320 12.93 -24.14 2.83
C GLY A 320 11.54 -23.55 2.58
N GLU A 321 10.72 -24.18 1.73
CA GLU A 321 9.39 -23.70 1.35
C GLU A 321 8.49 -23.21 2.52
N PRO A 322 8.33 -23.95 3.65
CA PRO A 322 7.50 -23.46 4.76
C PRO A 322 8.05 -22.19 5.43
N TYR A 323 9.38 -22.02 5.48
CA TYR A 323 10.01 -20.82 6.03
C TYR A 323 9.79 -19.62 5.11
N TYR A 324 9.87 -19.81 3.80
CA TYR A 324 9.55 -18.78 2.82
C TYR A 324 8.10 -18.30 2.94
N GLN A 325 7.15 -19.23 3.02
CA GLN A 325 5.73 -18.91 3.20
C GLN A 325 5.49 -18.15 4.51
N THR A 326 6.11 -18.61 5.60
CA THR A 326 6.04 -17.95 6.92
C THR A 326 6.62 -16.53 6.87
N ALA A 327 7.77 -16.34 6.21
CA ALA A 327 8.39 -15.04 6.03
C ALA A 327 7.47 -14.08 5.25
N ASN A 328 6.86 -14.57 4.17
CA ASN A 328 5.95 -13.78 3.35
C ASN A 328 4.65 -13.41 4.09
N ASP A 329 4.10 -14.32 4.90
CA ASP A 329 2.94 -14.04 5.76
C ASP A 329 3.24 -12.93 6.79
N HIS A 330 4.39 -12.99 7.46
CA HIS A 330 4.83 -11.93 8.36
C HIS A 330 5.04 -10.60 7.62
N TYR A 331 5.61 -10.62 6.41
CA TYR A 331 5.79 -9.44 5.59
C TYR A 331 4.45 -8.80 5.21
N HIS A 332 3.45 -9.60 4.83
CA HIS A 332 2.11 -9.11 4.54
C HIS A 332 1.45 -8.44 5.76
N ARG A 333 1.60 -9.01 6.97
CA ARG A 333 1.08 -8.39 8.20
C ARG A 333 1.78 -7.07 8.52
N TYR A 334 3.11 -7.02 8.40
CA TYR A 334 3.89 -5.80 8.51
C TYR A 334 3.37 -4.71 7.56
N PHE A 335 3.18 -5.08 6.30
CA PHE A 335 2.73 -4.17 5.25
C PHE A 335 1.32 -3.61 5.53
N MET A 336 0.38 -4.48 5.93
CA MET A 336 -0.98 -4.06 6.26
C MET A 336 -1.00 -3.16 7.50
N ALA A 337 -0.25 -3.51 8.56
CA ALA A 337 -0.22 -2.74 9.80
C ALA A 337 0.38 -1.34 9.60
N THR A 338 1.52 -1.24 8.91
CA THR A 338 2.18 0.06 8.67
C THR A 338 1.38 0.96 7.74
N ARG A 339 0.83 0.42 6.63
CA ARG A 339 -0.04 1.21 5.75
C ARG A 339 -1.34 1.63 6.43
N GLY A 340 -1.93 0.74 7.22
CA GLY A 340 -3.10 1.07 8.05
C GLY A 340 -2.82 2.25 8.98
N ALA A 341 -1.68 2.23 9.68
CA ALA A 341 -1.27 3.34 10.53
C ALA A 341 -1.09 4.66 9.76
N VAL A 342 -0.44 4.63 8.59
CA VAL A 342 -0.26 5.82 7.74
C VAL A 342 -1.60 6.40 7.28
N VAL A 343 -2.55 5.56 6.87
CA VAL A 343 -3.90 6.00 6.46
C VAL A 343 -4.63 6.67 7.63
N VAL A 344 -4.58 6.07 8.83
CA VAL A 344 -5.21 6.63 10.04
C VAL A 344 -4.57 7.97 10.43
N ALA A 345 -3.24 8.08 10.36
CA ALA A 345 -2.51 9.31 10.65
C ALA A 345 -2.87 10.43 9.66
N ALA A 346 -2.84 10.13 8.35
CA ALA A 346 -3.19 11.09 7.30
C ALA A 346 -4.64 11.58 7.43
N ALA A 347 -5.57 10.68 7.73
CA ALA A 347 -6.97 11.02 7.99
C ALA A 347 -7.11 12.01 9.16
N ASP A 348 -6.40 11.81 10.27
CA ASP A 348 -6.46 12.72 11.42
C ASP A 348 -5.90 14.12 11.09
N VAL A 349 -4.79 14.20 10.34
CA VAL A 349 -4.20 15.47 9.90
C VAL A 349 -5.18 16.25 9.03
N ILE A 350 -5.77 15.58 8.02
CA ILE A 350 -6.74 16.21 7.10
C ILE A 350 -7.97 16.70 7.87
N LEU A 351 -8.53 15.88 8.75
CA LEU A 351 -9.69 16.25 9.56
C LEU A 351 -9.38 17.43 10.50
N THR A 352 -8.21 17.43 11.14
CA THR A 352 -7.74 18.53 12.00
C THR A 352 -7.56 19.82 11.21
N PHE A 353 -7.01 19.73 10.00
CA PHE A 353 -6.82 20.86 9.10
C PHE A 353 -8.17 21.47 8.66
N ILE A 354 -9.09 20.66 8.13
CA ILE A 354 -10.42 21.13 7.71
C ILE A 354 -11.16 21.80 8.86
N LYS A 355 -11.07 21.22 10.06
CA LYS A 355 -11.70 21.78 11.26
C LYS A 355 -11.03 23.10 11.68
N GLY A 356 -9.71 23.20 11.57
CA GLY A 356 -8.96 24.42 11.84
C GLY A 356 -9.34 25.55 10.89
N LEU A 357 -9.56 25.25 9.61
CA LEU A 357 -10.07 26.22 8.63
C LEU A 357 -11.47 26.73 8.99
N ARG A 358 -12.40 25.83 9.34
CA ARG A 358 -13.76 26.21 9.78
C ARG A 358 -13.74 27.07 11.04
N ASN A 359 -12.93 26.72 12.03
CA ASN A 359 -12.78 27.55 13.23
C ASN A 359 -12.20 28.92 12.92
N SER A 360 -11.24 29.02 12.00
CA SER A 360 -10.69 30.30 11.57
C SER A 360 -11.74 31.18 10.89
N GLN A 361 -12.60 30.58 10.05
CA GLN A 361 -13.74 31.30 9.44
C GLN A 361 -14.71 31.82 10.51
N LEU A 362 -15.13 30.98 11.46
CA LEU A 362 -16.00 31.39 12.56
C LEU A 362 -15.37 32.48 13.43
N GLN A 363 -14.06 32.42 13.69
CA GLN A 363 -13.35 33.47 14.42
C GLN A 363 -13.30 34.79 13.61
N ARG A 364 -13.14 34.72 12.28
CA ARG A 364 -13.19 35.92 11.42
C ARG A 364 -14.58 36.53 11.42
N GLU A 365 -15.63 35.72 11.34
CA GLU A 365 -17.03 36.18 11.41
C GLU A 365 -17.35 36.79 12.78
N ALA A 366 -16.94 36.14 13.87
CA ALA A 366 -17.11 36.67 15.22
C ALA A 366 -16.37 38.01 15.41
N ARG A 367 -15.17 38.15 14.86
CA ARG A 367 -14.43 39.43 14.87
C ARG A 367 -15.12 40.51 14.05
N ARG A 368 -15.69 40.17 12.89
CA ARG A 368 -16.48 41.12 12.08
C ARG A 368 -17.69 41.64 12.86
N ILE A 369 -18.36 40.78 13.62
CA ILE A 369 -19.50 41.17 14.46
C ILE A 369 -19.02 41.99 15.67
N GLN A 370 -17.89 41.64 16.29
CA GLN A 370 -17.32 42.39 17.43
C GLN A 370 -16.73 43.76 17.06
N GLY A 371 -16.40 43.99 15.78
CA GLY A 371 -15.97 45.30 15.31
C GLY A 371 -17.02 46.40 15.52
N VAL A 372 -18.30 46.01 15.72
CA VAL A 372 -19.40 46.90 16.06
C VAL A 372 -19.96 46.51 17.43
N THR A 373 -19.55 47.22 18.48
CA THR A 373 -20.16 47.03 19.80
C THR A 373 -21.17 48.14 20.06
N LEU A 374 -22.45 47.74 20.18
CA LEU A 374 -23.54 48.64 20.54
C LEU A 374 -23.83 48.44 22.02
N ARG A 375 -23.52 49.44 22.85
CA ARG A 375 -23.83 49.43 24.28
C ARG A 375 -25.03 50.34 24.53
N PRO A 376 -26.26 49.79 24.67
CA PRO A 376 -27.38 50.57 25.14
C PRO A 376 -27.12 51.00 26.59
N GLY A 377 -27.41 52.26 26.90
CA GLY A 377 -27.28 52.87 28.21
C GLY A 377 -28.41 53.86 28.47
N LEU A 378 -28.55 54.26 29.73
CA LEU A 378 -29.44 55.33 30.15
C LEU A 378 -28.57 56.42 30.76
N GLN A 379 -28.57 57.60 30.15
CA GLN A 379 -27.84 58.76 30.67
C GLN A 379 -28.86 59.88 30.91
N ALA A 380 -28.98 60.32 32.18
CA ALA A 380 -29.95 61.32 32.62
C ALA A 380 -31.42 61.00 32.25
N GLY A 381 -31.82 59.72 32.31
CA GLY A 381 -33.19 59.29 32.01
C GLY A 381 -33.52 59.18 30.52
N GLN A 382 -32.58 59.49 29.63
CA GLN A 382 -32.72 59.28 28.18
C GLN A 382 -32.02 57.99 27.74
N VAL A 383 -32.66 57.25 26.85
CA VAL A 383 -32.08 56.04 26.22
C VAL A 383 -31.00 56.49 25.25
N THR A 384 -29.75 56.14 25.53
CA THR A 384 -28.59 56.44 24.69
C THR A 384 -27.93 55.13 24.23
N ALA A 385 -27.34 55.10 23.04
CA ALA A 385 -26.58 53.95 22.56
C ALA A 385 -25.21 54.40 22.12
N VAL A 386 -24.16 53.87 22.75
CA VAL A 386 -22.79 54.12 22.33
C VAL A 386 -22.39 53.04 21.32
N VAL A 387 -22.20 53.45 20.07
CA VAL A 387 -21.65 52.59 19.02
C VAL A 387 -20.14 52.79 19.01
N ARG A 388 -19.39 51.75 19.38
CA ARG A 388 -17.94 51.73 19.19
C ARG A 388 -17.61 50.90 17.97
N TYR A 389 -16.98 51.56 17.01
CA TYR A 389 -16.42 50.94 15.81
C TYR A 389 -14.90 50.83 16.01
N SER A 390 -14.36 49.62 15.91
CA SER A 390 -12.91 49.40 15.92
C SER A 390 -12.48 48.89 14.54
N PHE A 391 -11.62 49.66 13.86
CA PHE A 391 -11.04 49.31 12.56
C PHE A 391 -9.83 48.39 12.72
#